data_AF-A0A940DH90-F1
#
_entry.id   AF-A0A940DH90-F1
#
_cell.length_a   1.000
_cell.length_b   1.000
_cell.length_c   1.000
_cell.angle_alpha   90.00
_cell.angle_beta   90.00
_cell.angle_gamma   90.00
#
_symmetry.space_group_name_H-M   'P 1'
#
loop_
_entity.id
_entity.type
_entity.pdbx_description
1 polymer ?
#
loop_
_entity_poly.entity_id
_entity_poly.type
_entity_poly.pdbx_seq_one_letter_code
_entity_poly.pdbx_strand_id
1 'polypeptide(L)' 'MLFTHGHRINPDSPPDEHYDAVFYGHTHVNAVWRVGGVTFVNLSSLSLPKGGSEPAYAVIEDGFAFIKNLQGNIIERIEL' A
#
# COMPACT_ATOMS: atom_id res chain seq x y z
N MET A 1 -9.61 -8.01 0.70
CA MET A 1 -8.40 -7.33 0.18
C MET A 1 -8.26 -7.50 -1.32
N LEU A 2 -7.73 -6.49 -2.02
CA LEU A 2 -7.42 -6.50 -3.46
C LEU A 2 -5.94 -6.13 -3.70
N PHE A 3 -5.28 -6.77 -4.67
CA PHE A 3 -3.91 -6.45 -5.09
C PHE A 3 -3.89 -6.07 -6.57
N THR A 4 -3.29 -4.93 -6.90
CA THR A 4 -3.26 -4.41 -8.27
C THR A 4 -1.98 -3.62 -8.53
N HIS A 5 -1.64 -3.37 -9.79
CA HIS A 5 -0.51 -2.50 -10.10
C HIS A 5 -0.77 -1.04 -9.69
N GLY A 6 -2.01 -0.53 -9.86
CA GLY A 6 -2.36 0.86 -9.49
C GLY A 6 -2.74 1.78 -10.65
N HIS A 7 -2.50 1.36 -11.89
CA HIS A 7 -2.79 2.16 -13.09
C HIS A 7 -4.29 2.34 -13.39
N ARG A 8 -5.15 1.45 -12.87
CA ARG A 8 -6.62 1.48 -13.07
C ARG A 8 -7.42 1.61 -11.78
N ILE A 9 -6.90 1.09 -10.67
CA ILE A 9 -7.56 1.08 -9.37
C ILE A 9 -6.60 1.72 -8.37
N ASN A 10 -7.02 2.84 -7.79
CA ASN A 10 -6.26 3.66 -6.85
C ASN A 10 -7.25 4.58 -6.08
N PRO A 11 -6.81 5.41 -5.12
CA PRO A 11 -7.72 6.29 -4.36
C PRO A 11 -8.57 7.23 -5.22
N ASP A 12 -8.06 7.68 -6.37
CA ASP A 12 -8.77 8.57 -7.30
C ASP A 12 -9.74 7.81 -8.22
N SER A 13 -9.56 6.49 -8.34
CA SER A 13 -10.41 5.57 -9.09
C SER A 13 -10.63 4.28 -8.27
N PRO A 14 -11.47 4.34 -7.23
CA PRO A 14 -11.72 3.20 -6.35
C PRO A 14 -12.43 2.05 -7.10
N PRO A 15 -12.29 0.79 -6.63
CA PRO A 15 -12.99 -0.34 -7.24
C PRO A 15 -14.51 -0.24 -7.03
N ASP A 16 -15.29 -0.76 -7.98
CA ASP A 16 -16.75 -0.82 -7.86
C ASP A 16 -17.22 -1.84 -6.80
N GLU A 17 -16.41 -2.88 -6.57
CA GLU A 17 -16.63 -3.88 -5.54
C GLU A 17 -16.05 -3.43 -4.19
N HIS A 18 -16.68 -3.86 -3.10
CA HIS A 18 -16.24 -3.53 -1.75
C HIS A 18 -15.04 -4.39 -1.33
N TYR A 19 -13.99 -3.73 -0.82
CA TYR A 19 -12.81 -4.36 -0.25
C TYR A 19 -12.38 -3.59 1.00
N ASP A 20 -11.93 -4.28 2.05
CA ASP A 20 -11.43 -3.62 3.26
C ASP A 20 -10.11 -2.87 3.01
N ALA A 21 -9.26 -3.44 2.15
CA ALA A 21 -8.00 -2.83 1.73
C ALA A 21 -7.61 -3.15 0.28
N VAL A 22 -6.94 -2.19 -0.36
CA VAL A 22 -6.37 -2.27 -1.71
C VAL A 22 -4.87 -2.00 -1.64
N PHE A 23 -4.05 -2.99 -2.01
CA PHE A 23 -2.61 -2.84 -2.10
C PHE A 23 -2.19 -2.58 -3.55
N TYR A 24 -1.38 -1.55 -3.76
CA TYR A 24 -0.94 -1.15 -5.08
C TYR A 24 0.44 -0.49 -5.09
N GLY A 25 0.92 -0.13 -6.28
CA GLY A 25 2.20 0.52 -6.49
C GLY A 25 2.09 1.65 -7.53
N HIS A 26 2.81 1.51 -8.63
CA HIS A 26 2.82 2.41 -9.80
C HIS A 26 3.52 3.76 -9.58
N THR A 27 3.28 4.45 -8.47
CA THR A 27 3.87 5.78 -8.22
C THR A 27 5.30 5.72 -7.68
N HIS A 28 5.68 4.58 -7.08
CA HIS A 28 6.92 4.36 -6.35
C HIS A 28 7.06 5.21 -5.07
N VAL A 29 5.94 5.61 -4.48
CA VAL A 29 5.87 6.41 -3.25
C VAL A 29 5.05 5.66 -2.22
N ASN A 30 5.57 5.50 -1.01
CA ASN A 30 4.80 4.93 0.10
C ASN A 30 3.71 5.90 0.52
N ALA A 31 2.48 5.40 0.61
CA ALA A 31 1.38 6.17 1.16
C ALA A 31 0.19 5.29 1.52
N VAL A 32 -0.55 5.73 2.53
CA VAL A 32 -1.76 5.09 3.01
C VAL A 32 -2.89 6.10 3.01
N TRP A 33 -4.03 5.73 2.43
CA TRP A 33 -5.24 6.54 2.42
C TRP A 33 -6.44 5.72 2.84
N ARG A 34 -7.43 6.36 3.47
CA ARG A 34 -8.73 5.77 3.74
C ARG A 34 -9.79 6.53 2.94
N VAL A 35 -10.43 5.85 1.99
CA VAL A 35 -11.43 6.43 1.10
C VAL A 35 -12.64 5.52 1.05
N GLY A 36 -13.81 6.05 1.41
CA GLY A 36 -15.07 5.28 1.32
C GLY A 36 -15.09 3.99 2.16
N GLY A 37 -14.36 3.95 3.28
CA GLY A 37 -14.23 2.74 4.11
C GLY A 37 -13.18 1.73 3.62
N VAL A 38 -12.49 2.01 2.51
CA VAL A 38 -11.42 1.19 1.96
C VAL A 38 -10.06 1.76 2.36
N THR A 39 -9.15 0.93 2.85
CA THR A 39 -7.76 1.31 3.11
C THR A 39 -6.89 1.05 1.89
N PHE A 40 -6.41 2.11 1.24
CA PHE A 40 -5.49 2.04 0.11
C PHE A 40 -4.05 2.10 0.61
N VAL A 41 -3.25 1.11 0.25
CA VAL A 41 -1.85 0.97 0.64
C VAL A 41 -0.99 0.97 -0.62
N ASN A 42 -0.27 2.06 -0.85
CA ASN A 42 0.70 2.17 -1.93
C ASN A 42 2.10 1.87 -1.41
N LEU A 43 2.75 0.89 -2.01
CA LEU A 43 4.12 0.53 -1.72
C LEU A 43 5.06 1.21 -2.71
N SER A 44 6.16 1.73 -2.17
CA SER A 44 7.26 2.23 -2.97
C SER A 44 7.92 1.12 -3.78
N SER A 45 8.78 1.50 -4.72
CA SER A 45 9.57 0.53 -5.46
C SER A 45 10.76 0.06 -4.65
N LEU A 46 11.02 -1.25 -4.70
CA LEU A 46 12.23 -1.85 -4.12
C LEU A 46 13.52 -1.34 -4.78
N SER A 47 13.46 -0.94 -6.05
CA SER A 47 14.63 -0.58 -6.85
C SER A 47 14.70 0.91 -7.22
N LEU A 48 13.56 1.60 -7.27
CA LEU A 48 13.49 3.00 -7.71
C LEU A 48 12.46 3.79 -6.89
N PRO A 49 12.65 3.95 -5.56
CA PRO A 49 11.71 4.71 -4.74
C PRO A 49 11.75 6.20 -5.13
N LYS A 50 10.61 6.89 -4.95
CA LYS A 50 10.42 8.30 -5.29
C LYS A 50 9.83 9.07 -4.09
N GLY A 51 9.81 10.40 -4.20
CA GLY A 51 9.15 11.25 -3.21
C GLY A 51 9.73 11.16 -1.79
N GLY A 52 11.01 10.79 -1.66
CA GLY A 52 11.67 10.59 -0.36
C GLY A 52 11.29 9.29 0.35
N SER A 53 10.52 8.41 -0.28
CA SER A 53 10.23 7.08 0.27
C SER A 53 11.47 6.19 0.32
N GLU A 54 11.53 5.28 1.29
CA GLU A 54 12.47 4.17 1.30
C GLU A 54 11.93 3.01 0.45
N PRO A 55 12.81 2.12 -0.10
CA PRO A 55 12.39 0.84 -0.66
C PRO A 55 11.60 0.02 0.37
N ALA A 56 10.38 -0.38 0.02
CA ALA A 56 9.48 -1.02 0.98
C ALA A 56 8.67 -2.19 0.40
N TYR A 57 8.27 -3.09 1.29
CA TYR A 57 7.35 -4.19 1.03
C TYR A 57 6.31 -4.29 2.14
N ALA A 58 5.18 -4.95 1.87
CA ALA A 58 4.17 -5.24 2.89
C ALA A 58 4.29 -6.69 3.41
N VAL A 59 4.06 -6.87 4.70
CA VAL A 59 3.78 -8.17 5.34
C VAL A 59 2.38 -8.09 5.91
N ILE A 60 1.54 -9.08 5.63
CA ILE A 60 0.18 -9.16 6.18
C ILE A 60 0.15 -10.34 7.14
N GLU A 61 -0.06 -10.06 8.42
CA GLU A 61 -0.07 -11.05 9.49
C GLU A 61 -0.97 -10.58 10.64
N ASP A 62 -1.72 -11.50 11.25
CA ASP A 62 -2.54 -11.27 12.45
C ASP A 62 -3.52 -10.09 12.40
N GLY A 63 -4.15 -9.84 11.24
CA GLY A 63 -5.09 -8.72 11.05
C GLY A 63 -4.42 -7.36 10.85
N PHE A 64 -3.11 -7.34 10.62
CA PHE A 64 -2.34 -6.13 10.33
C PHE A 64 -1.63 -6.23 8.98
N ALA A 65 -1.45 -5.07 8.34
CA ALA A 65 -0.45 -4.88 7.32
C ALA A 65 0.72 -4.07 7.88
N PHE A 66 1.93 -4.56 7.64
CA PHE A 66 3.18 -3.91 8.03
C PHE A 66 3.92 -3.50 6.77
N ILE A 67 4.12 -2.20 6.56
CA ILE A 67 5.05 -1.70 5.56
C ILE A 67 6.44 -1.75 6.19
N LYS A 68 7.34 -2.55 5.62
CA LYS A 68 8.71 -2.75 6.11
C LYS A 68 9.71 -2.29 5.06
N ASN A 69 10.82 -1.72 5.52
CA ASN A 69 11.97 -1.45 4.66
C ASN A 69 12.81 -2.73 4.44
N LEU A 70 13.79 -2.67 3.55
CA LEU A 70 14.63 -3.84 3.21
C LEU A 70 15.47 -4.39 4.38
N GLN A 71 15.67 -3.62 5.45
CA GLN A 71 16.32 -4.08 6.67
C GLN A 71 15.35 -4.80 7.63
N GLY A 72 14.07 -4.87 7.28
CA GLY A 72 13.01 -5.45 8.11
C GLY A 72 12.43 -4.50 9.14
N ASN A 73 12.85 -3.23 9.16
CA ASN A 73 12.29 -2.23 10.06
C ASN A 73 10.87 -1.87 9.61
N ILE A 74 9.95 -1.76 10.57
CA ILE A 74 8.57 -1.32 10.30
C ILE A 74 8.58 0.18 10.04
N ILE A 75 8.17 0.58 8.83
CA ILE A 75 7.89 1.96 8.45
C ILE A 75 6.49 2.34 8.94
N GLU A 76 5.51 1.46 8.72
CA GLU A 76 4.11 1.72 9.06
C GLU A 76 3.38 0.43 9.42
N ARG A 77 2.42 0.53 10.35
CA ARG A 77 1.53 -0.56 10.76
C ARG A 77 0.08 -0.11 10.57
N ILE A 78 -0.71 -0.95 9.91
CA ILE A 78 -2.08 -0.68 9.50
C ILE A 78 -2.94 -1.82 10.02
N GLU A 79 -4.02 -1.49 10.73
CA GLU A 79 -5.07 -2.46 11.09
C GLU A 79 -5.99 -2.68 9.89
N LEU A 80 -6.23 -3.95 9.55
CA LEU A 80 -7.01 -4.40 8.40
C LEU A 80 -8.40 -4.88 8.78
#